data_AF-A0A0A8HVH0-F1
#
_entry.id   AF-A0A0A8HVH0-F1
#
_cell.length_a   1.000
_cell.length_b   1.000
_cell.length_c   1.000
_cell.angle_alpha   90.00
_cell.angle_beta   90.00
_cell.angle_gamma   90.00
#
_symmetry.space_group_name_H-M   'P 1'
#
loop_
_entity.id
_entity.type
_entity.pdbx_description
1 polymer ?
#
loop_
_entity_poly.entity_id
_entity_poly.type
_entity_poly.pdbx_seq_one_letter_code
_entity_poly.pdbx_strand_id
1 'polypeptide(L)'
;MKKPFYKLKRFYTPCIILIIILAVLAKLLYSPLYMIYWGIYHHPKAQLNFKNFEKMTLNPSPKDMIKIVDDYQPKLEDFKDLNTKMQKAIFDFKVAKLFGFEDRYFEISLKSNIDIFIFLHGREQTYFNYLNFISNLNSNEKQKYLNLRASTKDLEKQIFEEKLKFIKHYEEFYDYLDSIGYLDKGSWYKAMALYSKVSIQGMFLLYNTQLCSFKDKLTIFKQVKESYNILKKLDTLEFSNEEINKKWKSNHKAIIIFIGNYLNKIQKALDECK
;
A
#
# COMPACT_ATOMS: atom_id res chain seq x y z
N MET A 1 -27.22 9.11 61.36
CA MET A 1 -26.16 9.68 60.49
C MET A 1 -25.99 8.80 59.24
N LYS A 2 -26.35 9.29 58.04
CA LYS A 2 -26.12 8.63 56.74
C LYS A 2 -25.75 9.68 55.68
N LYS A 3 -24.56 10.29 55.73
CA LYS A 3 -24.14 11.32 54.76
C LYS A 3 -22.68 11.34 54.23
N PRO A 4 -21.75 10.42 54.54
CA PRO A 4 -20.45 10.43 53.85
C PRO A 4 -20.54 9.84 52.43
N PHE A 5 -21.35 8.79 52.22
CA PHE A 5 -21.43 8.09 50.94
C PHE A 5 -22.01 8.93 49.78
N TYR A 6 -22.98 9.82 50.04
CA TYR A 6 -23.62 10.62 48.99
C TYR A 6 -22.68 11.69 48.41
N LYS A 7 -21.78 12.25 49.24
CA LYS A 7 -20.76 13.22 48.78
C LYS A 7 -19.65 12.55 47.96
N LEU A 8 -19.22 11.34 48.35
CA LEU A 8 -18.29 10.54 47.54
C LEU A 8 -18.90 10.22 46.16
N LYS A 9 -20.15 9.73 46.10
CA LYS A 9 -20.80 9.33 44.83
C LYS A 9 -20.85 10.45 43.78
N ARG A 10 -21.07 11.70 44.21
CA ARG A 10 -21.10 12.89 43.34
C ARG A 10 -19.72 13.28 42.78
N PHE A 11 -18.63 12.85 43.42
CA PHE A 11 -17.25 13.06 42.96
C PHE A 11 -16.73 11.89 42.12
N TYR A 12 -16.94 10.63 42.54
CA TYR A 12 -16.46 9.48 41.78
C TYR A 12 -17.21 9.26 40.47
N THR A 13 -18.51 9.59 40.40
CA THR A 13 -19.28 9.42 39.15
C THR A 13 -18.70 10.25 37.99
N PRO A 14 -18.46 11.58 38.10
CA PRO A 14 -17.81 12.33 37.04
C PRO A 14 -16.37 11.89 36.78
N CYS A 15 -15.62 11.47 37.81
CA CYS A 15 -14.27 10.92 37.60
C CYS A 15 -14.27 9.62 36.79
N ILE A 16 -15.18 8.68 37.08
CA ILE A 16 -15.33 7.43 36.33
C ILE A 16 -15.75 7.72 34.88
N ILE A 17 -16.71 8.64 34.68
CA ILE A 17 -17.14 9.07 33.35
C ILE A 17 -15.95 9.66 32.57
N LEU A 18 -15.15 10.52 33.21
CA LEU A 18 -13.95 11.09 32.60
C LEU A 18 -12.94 10.00 32.20
N ILE A 19 -12.67 9.02 33.07
CA ILE A 19 -11.77 7.89 32.77
C ILE A 19 -12.30 7.10 31.56
N ILE A 20 -13.60 6.82 31.49
CA ILE A 20 -14.21 6.12 30.36
C ILE A 20 -14.05 6.93 29.06
N ILE A 21 -14.32 8.24 29.11
CA ILE A 21 -14.14 9.14 27.96
C ILE A 21 -12.67 9.13 27.49
N LEU A 22 -11.71 9.26 28.40
CA LEU A 22 -10.29 9.23 28.07
C LEU A 22 -9.87 7.87 27.48
N ALA A 23 -10.36 6.76 28.02
CA ALA A 23 -10.06 5.43 27.49
C ALA A 23 -10.63 5.23 26.08
N VAL A 24 -11.86 5.71 25.82
CA VAL A 24 -12.47 5.70 24.49
C VAL A 24 -11.68 6.59 23.53
N LEU A 25 -11.34 7.81 23.94
CA LEU A 25 -10.53 8.74 23.13
C LEU A 25 -9.18 8.15 22.78
N ALA A 26 -8.47 7.56 23.75
CA ALA A 26 -7.20 6.90 23.51
C ALA A 26 -7.34 5.77 22.48
N LYS A 27 -8.35 4.92 22.61
CA LYS A 27 -8.59 3.82 21.66
C LYS A 27 -8.94 4.32 20.25
N LEU A 28 -9.75 5.38 20.14
CA LEU A 28 -10.13 5.98 18.86
C LEU A 28 -8.94 6.63 18.16
N LEU A 29 -8.16 7.43 18.89
CA LEU A 29 -7.04 8.19 18.34
C LEU A 29 -5.79 7.35 18.11
N TYR A 30 -5.64 6.20 18.80
CA TYR A 30 -4.43 5.39 18.73
C TYR A 30 -4.08 4.99 17.29
N SER A 31 -5.01 4.38 16.56
CA SER A 31 -4.76 3.88 15.20
C SER A 31 -4.35 4.99 14.22
N PRO A 32 -5.12 6.09 14.06
CA PRO A 32 -4.75 7.14 13.12
C PRO A 32 -3.49 7.90 13.53
N LEU A 33 -3.26 8.15 14.83
CA LEU A 33 -2.02 8.79 15.31
C LEU A 33 -0.81 7.87 15.17
N TYR A 34 -0.97 6.58 15.41
CA TYR A 34 0.09 5.60 15.21
C TYR A 34 0.49 5.50 13.74
N MET A 35 -0.47 5.56 12.80
CA MET A 35 -0.17 5.63 11.37
C MET A 35 0.68 6.86 11.03
N ILE A 36 0.33 8.03 11.57
CA ILE A 36 1.10 9.26 11.37
C ILE A 36 2.51 9.12 11.97
N TYR A 37 2.61 8.66 13.22
CA TYR A 37 3.88 8.42 13.90
C TYR A 37 4.77 7.45 13.10
N TRP A 38 4.21 6.33 12.66
CA TRP A 38 4.93 5.33 11.90
C TRP A 38 5.42 5.89 10.56
N GLY A 39 4.56 6.62 9.84
CA GLY A 39 4.92 7.25 8.57
C GLY A 39 6.00 8.33 8.68
N ILE A 40 6.15 8.97 9.84
CA ILE A 40 7.21 9.96 10.07
C ILE A 40 8.53 9.28 10.46
N TYR A 41 8.49 8.31 11.37
CA TYR A 41 9.71 7.81 12.03
C TYR A 41 10.20 6.45 11.51
N HIS A 42 9.30 5.59 11.01
CA HIS A 42 9.63 4.23 10.59
C HIS A 42 9.63 4.06 9.07
N HIS A 43 8.74 4.75 8.35
CA HIS A 43 8.69 4.70 6.89
C HIS A 43 10.01 5.06 6.19
N PRO A 44 10.79 6.09 6.60
CA PRO A 44 12.07 6.39 5.96
C PRO A 44 13.09 5.24 6.07
N LYS A 45 13.09 4.53 7.21
CA LYS A 45 13.95 3.34 7.40
C LYS A 45 13.49 2.19 6.50
N ALA A 46 12.18 1.97 6.38
CA ALA A 46 11.62 0.99 5.46
C ALA A 46 11.97 1.31 4.00
N GLN A 47 11.89 2.58 3.58
CA GLN A 47 12.30 3.01 2.25
C GLN A 47 13.79 2.78 1.98
N LEU A 48 14.67 2.99 2.97
CA LEU A 48 16.09 2.69 2.82
C LEU A 48 16.33 1.18 2.63
N ASN A 49 15.65 0.35 3.41
CA ASN A 49 15.71 -1.10 3.26
C ASN A 49 15.24 -1.54 1.87
N PHE A 50 14.19 -0.90 1.35
CA PHE A 50 13.73 -1.14 -0.01
C PHE A 50 14.81 -0.81 -1.05
N LYS A 51 15.40 0.38 -0.99
CA LYS A 51 16.49 0.76 -1.91
C LYS A 51 17.68 -0.18 -1.84
N ASN A 52 18.01 -0.69 -0.65
CA ASN A 52 19.10 -1.65 -0.49
C ASN A 52 18.75 -3.00 -1.13
N PHE A 53 17.51 -3.46 -0.99
CA PHE A 53 17.04 -4.66 -1.66
C PHE A 53 17.04 -4.49 -3.19
N GLU A 54 16.53 -3.37 -3.71
CA GLU A 54 16.54 -3.07 -5.15
C GLU A 54 17.96 -3.12 -5.75
N LYS A 55 18.95 -2.58 -5.03
CA LYS A 55 20.36 -2.66 -5.43
C LYS A 55 20.88 -4.10 -5.52
N MET A 56 20.48 -4.97 -4.59
CA MET A 56 20.86 -6.40 -4.64
C MET A 56 20.22 -7.12 -5.83
N THR A 57 19.06 -6.64 -6.29
CA THR A 57 18.33 -7.22 -7.43
C THR A 57 18.73 -6.63 -8.79
N LEU A 58 19.58 -5.61 -8.80
CA LEU A 58 20.03 -4.97 -10.03
C LEU A 58 21.23 -5.75 -10.58
N ASN A 59 21.01 -6.52 -11.65
CA ASN A 59 22.02 -7.42 -12.25
C ASN A 59 22.62 -8.42 -11.24
N PRO A 60 21.79 -9.27 -10.61
CA PRO A 60 22.24 -10.17 -9.55
C PRO A 60 23.12 -11.28 -10.12
N SER A 61 24.18 -11.65 -9.38
CA SER A 61 24.89 -12.90 -9.67
C SER A 61 24.04 -14.10 -9.24
N PRO A 62 24.31 -15.33 -9.73
CA PRO A 62 23.65 -16.53 -9.24
C PRO A 62 23.75 -16.70 -7.71
N LYS A 63 24.87 -16.27 -7.10
CA LYS A 63 25.06 -16.27 -5.65
C LYS A 63 24.13 -15.30 -4.95
N ASP A 64 23.89 -14.12 -5.52
CA ASP A 64 22.96 -13.13 -4.97
C ASP A 64 21.51 -13.61 -5.06
N MET A 65 21.14 -14.28 -6.15
CA MET A 65 19.82 -14.91 -6.29
C MET A 65 19.58 -15.96 -5.22
N ILE A 66 20.57 -16.85 -4.97
CA ILE A 66 20.50 -17.86 -3.90
C ILE A 66 20.33 -17.19 -2.54
N LYS A 67 21.15 -16.17 -2.24
CA LYS A 67 21.04 -15.41 -1.00
C LYS A 67 19.65 -14.80 -0.82
N ILE A 68 19.06 -14.26 -1.88
CA ILE A 68 17.71 -13.69 -1.83
C ILE A 68 16.67 -14.76 -1.50
N VAL A 69 16.79 -15.96 -2.09
CA VAL A 69 15.89 -17.08 -1.81
C VAL A 69 16.10 -17.63 -0.39
N ASP A 70 17.32 -17.66 0.11
CA ASP A 70 17.59 -18.16 1.46
C ASP A 70 17.19 -17.15 2.56
N ASP A 71 17.41 -15.84 2.35
CA ASP A 71 17.28 -14.82 3.39
C ASP A 71 15.95 -14.01 3.34
N TYR A 72 15.29 -13.93 2.18
CA TYR A 72 14.20 -12.96 1.95
C TYR A 72 12.84 -13.58 1.64
N GLN A 73 12.59 -14.82 2.06
CA GLN A 73 11.27 -15.46 1.89
C GLN A 73 10.12 -14.54 2.36
N PRO A 74 9.09 -14.35 1.52
CA PRO A 74 7.98 -13.47 1.86
C PRO A 74 7.16 -14.05 3.02
N LYS A 75 6.59 -13.17 3.85
CA LYS A 75 5.75 -13.55 4.99
C LYS A 75 4.31 -13.17 4.71
N LEU A 76 3.40 -14.13 4.85
CA LEU A 76 1.96 -13.87 4.73
C LEU A 76 1.48 -12.78 5.71
N GLU A 77 2.04 -12.77 6.92
CA GLU A 77 1.65 -11.83 7.97
C GLU A 77 1.89 -10.37 7.58
N ASP A 78 2.95 -10.09 6.80
CA ASP A 78 3.24 -8.73 6.33
C ASP A 78 2.10 -8.20 5.43
N PHE A 79 1.48 -9.07 4.61
CA PHE A 79 0.35 -8.71 3.77
C PHE A 79 -0.96 -8.62 4.56
N LYS A 80 -1.17 -9.48 5.56
CA LYS A 80 -2.35 -9.43 6.46
C LYS A 80 -2.38 -8.16 7.31
N ASP A 81 -1.24 -7.78 7.87
CA ASP A 81 -1.09 -6.54 8.64
C ASP A 81 -1.39 -5.32 7.75
N LEU A 82 -0.81 -5.29 6.55
CA LEU A 82 -1.05 -4.22 5.59
C LEU A 82 -2.54 -4.12 5.18
N ASN A 83 -3.21 -5.24 4.97
CA ASN A 83 -4.65 -5.29 4.71
C ASN A 83 -5.47 -4.79 5.87
N THR A 84 -5.13 -5.19 7.10
CA THR A 84 -5.81 -4.73 8.31
C THR A 84 -5.72 -3.20 8.45
N LYS A 85 -4.55 -2.63 8.12
CA LYS A 85 -4.34 -1.18 8.10
C LYS A 85 -5.22 -0.50 7.04
N MET A 86 -5.26 -1.04 5.82
CA MET A 86 -6.04 -0.46 4.73
C MET A 86 -7.55 -0.58 4.99
N GLN A 87 -8.02 -1.70 5.53
CA GLN A 87 -9.42 -1.90 5.93
C GLN A 87 -9.89 -0.86 6.97
N LYS A 88 -9.00 -0.46 7.89
CA LYS A 88 -9.29 0.57 8.89
C LYS A 88 -9.20 2.00 8.37
N ALA A 89 -8.71 2.22 7.15
CA ALA A 89 -8.40 3.56 6.65
C ALA A 89 -9.61 4.50 6.65
N ILE A 90 -10.81 4.01 6.27
CA ILE A 90 -12.04 4.81 6.31
C ILE A 90 -12.37 5.23 7.75
N PHE A 91 -12.29 4.30 8.70
CA PHE A 91 -12.57 4.59 10.10
C PHE A 91 -11.57 5.59 10.68
N ASP A 92 -10.29 5.32 10.49
CA ASP A 92 -9.20 6.16 10.97
C ASP A 92 -9.25 7.56 10.34
N PHE A 93 -9.61 7.67 9.05
CA PHE A 93 -9.83 8.95 8.39
C PHE A 93 -11.01 9.71 9.00
N LYS A 94 -12.14 9.04 9.30
CA LYS A 94 -13.28 9.67 9.98
C LYS A 94 -12.89 10.21 11.35
N VAL A 95 -12.10 9.46 12.11
CA VAL A 95 -11.54 9.93 13.39
C VAL A 95 -10.63 11.13 13.15
N ALA A 96 -9.66 11.04 12.23
CA ALA A 96 -8.76 12.14 11.93
C ALA A 96 -9.50 13.43 11.54
N LYS A 97 -10.58 13.30 10.75
CA LYS A 97 -11.46 14.41 10.35
C LYS A 97 -12.22 15.01 11.53
N LEU A 98 -12.71 14.18 12.46
CA LEU A 98 -13.38 14.66 13.67
C LEU A 98 -12.46 15.53 14.54
N PHE A 99 -11.15 15.23 14.53
CA PHE A 99 -10.15 15.92 15.33
C PHE A 99 -9.29 16.93 14.52
N GLY A 100 -9.60 17.15 13.24
CA GLY A 100 -8.97 18.19 12.40
C GLY A 100 -7.54 17.88 11.93
N PHE A 101 -7.17 16.60 11.79
CA PHE A 101 -5.86 16.19 11.28
C PHE A 101 -5.95 15.24 10.07
N GLU A 102 -7.08 15.23 9.36
CA GLU A 102 -7.32 14.33 8.24
C GLU A 102 -6.35 14.50 7.09
N ASP A 103 -5.89 15.73 6.81
CA ASP A 103 -4.95 16.00 5.72
C ASP A 103 -3.59 15.34 5.99
N ARG A 104 -3.13 15.37 7.24
CA ARG A 104 -1.90 14.70 7.66
C ARG A 104 -2.06 13.18 7.61
N TYR A 105 -3.21 12.67 8.05
CA TYR A 105 -3.51 11.25 7.97
C TYR A 105 -3.57 10.76 6.52
N PHE A 106 -4.26 11.48 5.63
CA PHE A 106 -4.38 11.14 4.21
C PHE A 106 -3.02 11.07 3.52
N GLU A 107 -2.19 12.10 3.66
CA GLU A 107 -0.86 12.13 3.05
C GLU A 107 0.01 10.96 3.52
N ILE A 108 0.06 10.74 4.84
CA ILE A 108 0.90 9.69 5.42
C ILE A 108 0.37 8.30 5.13
N SER A 109 -0.94 8.06 5.25
CA SER A 109 -1.56 6.75 5.02
C SER A 109 -1.39 6.30 3.57
N LEU A 110 -1.65 7.19 2.60
CA LEU A 110 -1.42 6.89 1.19
C LEU A 110 0.04 6.56 0.94
N LYS A 111 0.96 7.46 1.32
CA LYS A 111 2.40 7.27 1.06
C LYS A 111 2.93 6.00 1.73
N SER A 112 2.59 5.77 3.00
CA SER A 112 3.15 4.66 3.78
C SER A 112 2.61 3.32 3.33
N ASN A 113 1.29 3.15 3.24
CA ASN A 113 0.70 1.85 2.93
C ASN A 113 1.01 1.42 1.49
N ILE A 114 1.11 2.37 0.56
CA ILE A 114 1.35 2.08 -0.85
C ILE A 114 2.81 1.76 -1.11
N ASP A 115 3.74 2.52 -0.52
CA ASP A 115 5.15 2.19 -0.62
C ASP A 115 5.43 0.80 -0.02
N ILE A 116 4.80 0.46 1.11
CA ILE A 116 4.91 -0.88 1.71
C ILE A 116 4.31 -1.94 0.78
N PHE A 117 3.12 -1.71 0.23
CA PHE A 117 2.50 -2.64 -0.72
C PHE A 117 3.42 -2.93 -1.90
N ILE A 118 3.92 -1.87 -2.54
CA ILE A 118 4.82 -1.96 -3.70
C ILE A 118 6.10 -2.72 -3.33
N PHE A 119 6.68 -2.40 -2.17
CA PHE A 119 7.88 -3.08 -1.67
C PHE A 119 7.66 -4.58 -1.44
N LEU A 120 6.62 -4.93 -0.67
CA LEU A 120 6.29 -6.32 -0.36
C LEU A 120 5.97 -7.10 -1.64
N HIS A 121 5.23 -6.48 -2.55
CA HIS A 121 4.90 -7.06 -3.85
C HIS A 121 6.16 -7.33 -4.70
N GLY A 122 7.06 -6.34 -4.85
CA GLY A 122 8.29 -6.51 -5.61
C GLY A 122 9.25 -7.54 -5.00
N ARG A 123 9.36 -7.56 -3.67
CA ARG A 123 10.17 -8.56 -2.94
C ARG A 123 9.67 -9.98 -3.15
N GLU A 124 8.37 -10.19 -2.96
CA GLU A 124 7.76 -11.49 -3.14
C GLU A 124 7.93 -12.00 -4.57
N GLN A 125 7.74 -11.12 -5.55
CA GLN A 125 7.88 -11.53 -6.94
C GLN A 125 9.33 -11.88 -7.28
N THR A 126 10.28 -11.07 -6.80
CA THR A 126 11.72 -11.34 -6.96
C THR A 126 12.08 -12.71 -6.37
N TYR A 127 11.60 -12.98 -5.15
CA TYR A 127 11.81 -14.25 -4.49
C TYR A 127 11.30 -15.43 -5.32
N PHE A 128 10.04 -15.40 -5.77
CA PHE A 128 9.47 -16.52 -6.52
C PHE A 128 10.09 -16.67 -7.91
N ASN A 129 10.45 -15.57 -8.58
CA ASN A 129 11.17 -15.61 -9.84
C ASN A 129 12.53 -16.29 -9.70
N TYR A 130 13.32 -15.91 -8.68
CA TYR A 130 14.63 -16.53 -8.44
C TYR A 130 14.50 -17.97 -7.94
N LEU A 131 13.52 -18.28 -7.10
CA LEU A 131 13.25 -19.65 -6.67
C LEU A 131 12.92 -20.54 -7.87
N ASN A 132 12.07 -20.07 -8.80
CA ASN A 132 11.76 -20.79 -10.03
C ASN A 132 13.02 -20.98 -10.90
N PHE A 133 13.82 -19.92 -11.08
CA PHE A 133 15.05 -19.98 -11.86
C PHE A 133 16.04 -20.99 -11.29
N ILE A 134 16.36 -20.88 -9.99
CA ILE A 134 17.34 -21.75 -9.31
C ILE A 134 16.87 -23.20 -9.26
N SER A 135 15.56 -23.44 -9.07
CA SER A 135 14.99 -24.79 -9.08
C SER A 135 15.16 -25.49 -10.43
N ASN A 136 15.31 -24.73 -11.51
CA ASN A 136 15.54 -25.23 -12.86
C ASN A 136 17.03 -25.35 -13.21
N LEU A 137 17.95 -24.82 -12.40
CA LEU A 137 19.38 -24.97 -12.61
C LEU A 137 19.84 -26.40 -12.35
N ASN A 138 20.83 -26.86 -13.12
CA ASN A 138 21.49 -28.12 -12.88
C ASN A 138 22.58 -27.96 -11.82
N SER A 139 22.21 -28.06 -10.54
CA SER A 139 23.11 -27.90 -9.39
C SER A 139 22.94 -29.03 -8.37
N ASN A 140 23.95 -29.24 -7.52
CA ASN A 140 23.87 -30.20 -6.42
C ASN A 140 22.77 -29.86 -5.39
N GLU A 141 22.33 -28.60 -5.35
CA GLU A 141 21.26 -28.12 -4.48
C GLU A 141 19.88 -28.13 -5.17
N LYS A 142 19.76 -28.61 -6.41
CA LYS A 142 18.50 -28.59 -7.16
C LYS A 142 17.32 -29.16 -6.36
N GLN A 143 17.52 -30.29 -5.68
CA GLN A 143 16.45 -30.93 -4.89
C GLN A 143 16.00 -30.06 -3.70
N LYS A 144 16.93 -29.32 -3.06
CA LYS A 144 16.61 -28.37 -1.97
C LYS A 144 15.60 -27.33 -2.48
N TYR A 145 15.90 -26.68 -3.61
CA TYR A 145 15.06 -25.61 -4.14
C TYR A 145 13.76 -26.12 -4.78
N LEU A 146 13.76 -27.31 -5.40
CA LEU A 146 12.53 -27.96 -5.86
C LEU A 146 11.57 -28.25 -4.69
N ASN A 147 12.09 -28.77 -3.58
CA ASN A 147 11.29 -29.02 -2.37
C ASN A 147 10.77 -27.70 -1.79
N LEU A 148 11.61 -26.66 -1.73
CA LEU A 148 11.21 -25.33 -1.28
C LEU A 148 10.13 -24.71 -2.18
N ARG A 149 10.23 -24.88 -3.50
CA ARG A 149 9.22 -24.40 -4.44
C ARG A 149 7.89 -25.10 -4.25
N ALA A 150 7.90 -26.42 -4.04
CA ALA A 150 6.71 -27.20 -3.76
C ALA A 150 6.04 -26.76 -2.44
N SER A 151 6.82 -26.56 -1.38
CA SER A 151 6.29 -26.17 -0.07
C SER A 151 5.77 -24.73 -0.01
N THR A 152 6.27 -23.83 -0.87
CA THR A 152 5.88 -22.41 -0.89
C THR A 152 4.74 -22.08 -1.85
N LYS A 153 4.19 -23.06 -2.58
CA LYS A 153 3.10 -22.84 -3.54
C LYS A 153 1.82 -22.31 -2.89
N ASP A 154 1.47 -22.83 -1.71
CA ASP A 154 0.30 -22.37 -0.96
C ASP A 154 0.50 -20.96 -0.40
N LEU A 155 1.71 -20.64 0.07
CA LEU A 155 2.08 -19.29 0.52
C LEU A 155 1.93 -18.26 -0.61
N GLU A 156 2.41 -18.55 -1.82
CA GLU A 156 2.25 -17.68 -3.00
C GLU A 156 0.77 -17.39 -3.28
N LYS A 157 -0.08 -18.42 -3.21
CA LYS A 157 -1.53 -18.28 -3.40
C LYS A 157 -2.18 -17.42 -2.31
N GLN A 158 -1.85 -17.67 -1.04
CA GLN A 158 -2.41 -16.88 0.06
C GLN A 158 -1.98 -15.41 -0.02
N ILE A 159 -0.72 -15.14 -0.36
CA ILE A 159 -0.23 -13.76 -0.57
C ILE A 159 -0.97 -13.10 -1.74
N PHE A 160 -1.22 -13.83 -2.83
CA PHE A 160 -1.99 -13.33 -3.96
C PHE A 160 -3.40 -12.88 -3.55
N GLU A 161 -4.10 -13.68 -2.75
CA GLU A 161 -5.42 -13.35 -2.21
C GLU A 161 -5.38 -12.11 -1.29
N GLU A 162 -4.35 -11.99 -0.44
CA GLU A 162 -4.17 -10.80 0.40
C GLU A 162 -3.89 -9.55 -0.46
N LYS A 163 -3.11 -9.64 -1.55
CA LYS A 163 -2.89 -8.49 -2.45
C LYS A 163 -4.20 -8.01 -3.08
N LEU A 164 -5.11 -8.91 -3.45
CA LEU A 164 -6.43 -8.55 -3.98
C LEU A 164 -7.31 -7.86 -2.93
N LYS A 165 -7.28 -8.34 -1.68
CA LYS A 165 -7.96 -7.66 -0.56
C LYS A 165 -7.43 -6.25 -0.35
N PHE A 166 -6.11 -6.05 -0.44
CA PHE A 166 -5.50 -4.72 -0.33
C PHE A 166 -6.06 -3.76 -1.40
N ILE A 167 -6.04 -4.20 -2.66
CA ILE A 167 -6.55 -3.43 -3.79
C ILE A 167 -8.01 -3.04 -3.56
N LYS A 168 -8.84 -4.00 -3.13
CA LYS A 168 -10.24 -3.76 -2.84
C LYS A 168 -10.44 -2.73 -1.72
N HIS A 169 -9.75 -2.86 -0.59
CA HIS A 169 -9.85 -1.89 0.51
C HIS A 169 -9.35 -0.50 0.10
N TYR A 170 -8.35 -0.44 -0.78
CA TYR A 170 -7.91 0.82 -1.34
C TYR A 170 -8.99 1.47 -2.23
N GLU A 171 -9.66 0.70 -3.09
CA GLU A 171 -10.78 1.19 -3.89
C GLU A 171 -11.93 1.70 -3.00
N GLU A 172 -12.31 0.94 -1.97
CA GLU A 172 -13.33 1.36 -1.00
C GLU A 172 -12.96 2.68 -0.32
N PHE A 173 -11.68 2.86 0.03
CA PHE A 173 -11.19 4.11 0.61
C PHE A 173 -11.21 5.27 -0.39
N TYR A 174 -10.76 5.04 -1.62
CA TYR A 174 -10.81 6.05 -2.70
C TYR A 174 -12.25 6.52 -2.93
N ASP A 175 -13.18 5.57 -3.13
CA ASP A 175 -14.59 5.86 -3.39
C ASP A 175 -15.23 6.59 -2.20
N TYR A 176 -14.86 6.22 -0.97
CA TYR A 176 -15.28 6.95 0.22
C TYR A 176 -14.82 8.42 0.18
N LEU A 177 -13.53 8.68 -0.08
CA LEU A 177 -12.99 10.04 -0.13
C LEU A 177 -13.64 10.89 -1.23
N ASP A 178 -13.90 10.30 -2.39
CA ASP A 178 -14.61 10.96 -3.50
C ASP A 178 -16.06 11.27 -3.11
N SER A 179 -16.77 10.30 -2.51
CA SER A 179 -18.18 10.43 -2.11
C SER A 179 -18.46 11.55 -1.09
N ILE A 180 -17.47 11.88 -0.25
CA ILE A 180 -17.59 12.96 0.74
C ILE A 180 -17.04 14.30 0.22
N GLY A 181 -16.69 14.39 -1.06
CA GLY A 181 -16.10 15.57 -1.70
C GLY A 181 -14.69 15.91 -1.18
N TYR A 182 -14.01 14.98 -0.50
CA TYR A 182 -12.70 15.27 0.07
C TYR A 182 -11.63 15.44 -1.01
N LEU A 183 -11.70 14.64 -2.08
CA LEU A 183 -10.80 14.75 -3.22
C LEU A 183 -11.01 16.05 -4.02
N ASP A 184 -12.15 16.72 -3.84
CA ASP A 184 -12.47 18.00 -4.47
C ASP A 184 -11.95 19.21 -3.66
N LYS A 185 -11.37 19.00 -2.45
CA LYS A 185 -10.66 20.05 -1.68
C LYS A 185 -9.53 20.69 -2.50
N GLY A 186 -8.95 19.93 -3.42
CA GLY A 186 -7.92 20.42 -4.31
C GLY A 186 -7.33 19.32 -5.15
N SER A 187 -6.86 19.68 -6.33
CA SER A 187 -6.44 18.70 -7.33
C SER A 187 -5.17 17.92 -6.94
N TRP A 188 -4.38 18.41 -5.98
CA TRP A 188 -3.33 17.62 -5.33
C TRP A 188 -3.90 16.34 -4.69
N TYR A 189 -4.99 16.44 -3.94
CA TYR A 189 -5.60 15.30 -3.21
C TYR A 189 -6.11 14.26 -4.19
N LYS A 190 -6.84 14.72 -5.21
CA LYS A 190 -7.35 13.86 -6.28
C LYS A 190 -6.22 13.16 -7.04
N ALA A 191 -5.17 13.90 -7.39
CA ALA A 191 -4.06 13.35 -8.14
C ALA A 191 -3.23 12.35 -7.33
N MET A 192 -3.02 12.60 -6.03
CA MET A 192 -2.32 11.64 -5.17
C MET A 192 -3.12 10.36 -4.98
N ALA A 193 -4.42 10.46 -4.71
CA ALA A 193 -5.30 9.29 -4.62
C ALA A 193 -5.35 8.49 -5.94
N LEU A 194 -5.36 9.16 -7.09
CA LEU A 194 -5.33 8.52 -8.40
C LEU A 194 -3.97 7.88 -8.71
N TYR A 195 -2.86 8.59 -8.44
CA TYR A 195 -1.51 8.05 -8.60
C TYR A 195 -1.35 6.76 -7.81
N SER A 196 -1.77 6.79 -6.56
CA SER A 196 -1.84 5.66 -5.66
C SER A 196 -2.66 4.51 -6.24
N LYS A 197 -3.89 4.77 -6.69
CA LYS A 197 -4.77 3.77 -7.32
C LYS A 197 -4.09 3.07 -8.50
N VAL A 198 -3.56 3.88 -9.42
CA VAL A 198 -2.87 3.43 -10.63
C VAL A 198 -1.61 2.64 -10.29
N SER A 199 -0.85 3.06 -9.27
CA SER A 199 0.39 2.40 -8.88
C SER A 199 0.11 1.03 -8.26
N ILE A 200 -0.86 0.89 -7.35
CA ILE A 200 -1.19 -0.39 -6.71
C ILE A 200 -1.69 -1.39 -7.75
N GLN A 201 -2.74 -1.02 -8.49
CA GLN A 201 -3.40 -1.89 -9.45
C GLN A 201 -2.53 -2.18 -10.66
N GLY A 202 -1.82 -1.14 -11.11
CA GLY A 202 -0.77 -1.26 -12.10
C GLY A 202 0.20 -2.33 -11.63
N MET A 203 1.01 -2.03 -10.61
CA MET A 203 2.12 -2.88 -10.11
C MET A 203 1.68 -4.32 -9.94
N PHE A 204 0.50 -4.53 -9.36
CA PHE A 204 -0.10 -5.85 -9.25
C PHE A 204 -0.19 -6.58 -10.60
N LEU A 205 -0.68 -5.95 -11.67
CA LEU A 205 -0.80 -6.57 -12.99
C LEU A 205 0.54 -6.87 -13.68
N LEU A 206 1.49 -5.93 -13.72
CA LEU A 206 2.76 -6.17 -14.46
C LEU A 206 3.54 -7.35 -13.89
N TYR A 207 3.46 -7.51 -12.58
CA TYR A 207 4.31 -8.42 -11.82
C TYR A 207 3.58 -9.68 -11.37
N ASN A 208 2.31 -9.82 -11.74
CA ASN A 208 1.55 -11.04 -11.51
C ASN A 208 2.06 -12.17 -12.42
N THR A 209 2.74 -13.16 -11.83
CA THR A 209 3.18 -14.39 -12.52
C THR A 209 2.01 -15.21 -13.05
N GLN A 210 0.81 -15.00 -12.50
CA GLN A 210 -0.45 -15.61 -12.91
C GLN A 210 -1.29 -14.66 -13.77
N LEU A 211 -0.69 -13.64 -14.40
CA LEU A 211 -1.42 -12.64 -15.18
C LEU A 211 -2.37 -13.29 -16.19
N CYS A 212 -1.91 -14.26 -16.99
CA CYS A 212 -2.76 -14.87 -18.02
C CYS A 212 -3.92 -15.71 -17.46
N SER A 213 -3.73 -16.38 -16.31
CA SER A 213 -4.79 -17.18 -15.66
C SER A 213 -5.68 -16.36 -14.73
N PHE A 214 -5.29 -15.13 -14.38
CA PHE A 214 -6.08 -14.26 -13.53
C PHE A 214 -7.35 -13.78 -14.23
N LYS A 215 -8.50 -14.13 -13.65
CA LYS A 215 -9.83 -13.87 -14.24
C LYS A 215 -10.10 -12.38 -14.46
N ASP A 216 -9.79 -11.54 -13.49
CA ASP A 216 -10.21 -10.14 -13.49
C ASP A 216 -9.15 -9.20 -14.10
N LYS A 217 -8.11 -9.73 -14.75
CA LYS A 217 -6.99 -8.97 -15.32
C LYS A 217 -7.44 -7.84 -16.24
N LEU A 218 -8.43 -8.09 -17.11
CA LEU A 218 -8.94 -7.10 -18.07
C LEU A 218 -9.78 -6.03 -17.38
N THR A 219 -10.54 -6.42 -16.35
CA THR A 219 -11.35 -5.50 -15.53
C THR A 219 -10.44 -4.53 -14.78
N ILE A 220 -9.45 -5.05 -14.05
CA ILE A 220 -8.48 -4.20 -13.33
C ILE A 220 -7.74 -3.31 -14.32
N PHE A 221 -7.27 -3.86 -15.44
CA PHE A 221 -6.52 -3.08 -16.41
C PHE A 221 -7.33 -1.92 -17.04
N LYS A 222 -8.64 -2.13 -17.26
CA LYS A 222 -9.55 -1.07 -17.69
C LYS A 222 -9.66 0.02 -16.62
N GLN A 223 -9.84 -0.33 -15.36
CA GLN A 223 -9.89 0.62 -14.24
C GLN A 223 -8.59 1.45 -14.11
N VAL A 224 -7.43 0.81 -14.31
CA VAL A 224 -6.12 1.51 -14.29
C VAL A 224 -6.04 2.52 -15.44
N LYS A 225 -6.45 2.13 -16.66
CA LYS A 225 -6.47 3.05 -17.80
C LYS A 225 -7.40 4.24 -17.59
N GLU A 226 -8.60 4.01 -17.05
CA GLU A 226 -9.54 5.08 -16.73
C GLU A 226 -8.95 6.03 -15.68
N SER A 227 -8.41 5.50 -14.59
CA SER A 227 -7.75 6.28 -13.53
C SER A 227 -6.55 7.08 -14.06
N TYR A 228 -5.73 6.48 -14.93
CA TYR A 228 -4.61 7.14 -15.60
C TYR A 228 -5.08 8.28 -16.52
N ASN A 229 -6.16 8.09 -17.27
CA ASN A 229 -6.70 9.13 -18.14
C ASN A 229 -7.22 10.33 -17.35
N ILE A 230 -7.82 10.09 -16.17
CA ILE A 230 -8.21 11.17 -15.26
C ILE A 230 -6.95 11.88 -14.74
N LEU A 231 -5.97 11.11 -14.23
CA LEU A 231 -4.72 11.65 -13.71
C LEU A 231 -4.00 12.52 -14.75
N LYS A 232 -3.89 12.05 -16.00
CA LYS A 232 -3.25 12.79 -17.11
C LYS A 232 -3.91 14.15 -17.40
N LYS A 233 -5.22 14.27 -17.18
CA LYS A 233 -5.95 15.54 -17.38
C LYS A 233 -5.71 16.54 -16.25
N LEU A 234 -5.13 16.13 -15.13
CA LEU A 234 -4.77 17.00 -14.01
C LEU A 234 -3.44 17.77 -14.25
N ASP A 235 -2.83 17.69 -15.43
CA ASP A 235 -1.61 18.44 -15.78
C ASP A 235 -1.85 19.96 -15.93
N THR A 236 -3.11 20.38 -16.10
CA THR A 236 -3.48 21.79 -16.35
C THR A 236 -3.61 22.64 -15.08
N LEU A 237 -3.05 22.20 -13.96
CA LEU A 237 -3.28 22.83 -12.66
C LEU A 237 -2.32 23.99 -12.39
N GLU A 238 -2.86 25.01 -11.71
CA GLU A 238 -2.11 26.15 -11.18
C GLU A 238 -2.31 26.26 -9.67
N PHE A 239 -1.22 26.14 -8.92
CA PHE A 239 -1.11 26.45 -7.50
C PHE A 239 -0.78 27.93 -7.31
N SER A 240 -1.20 28.52 -6.19
CA SER A 240 -0.88 29.92 -5.86
C SER A 240 0.62 30.16 -5.62
N ASN A 241 1.38 29.11 -5.29
CA ASN A 241 2.82 29.16 -5.11
C ASN A 241 3.53 28.67 -6.39
N GLU A 242 4.33 29.54 -7.00
CA GLU A 242 5.04 29.28 -8.26
C GLU A 242 6.04 28.12 -8.17
N GLU A 243 6.72 27.95 -7.04
CA GLU A 243 7.68 26.87 -6.81
C GLU A 243 6.96 25.50 -6.69
N ILE A 244 5.84 25.47 -5.96
CA ILE A 244 4.97 24.30 -5.88
C ILE A 244 4.43 23.94 -7.27
N ASN A 245 4.05 24.96 -8.06
CA ASN A 245 3.62 24.79 -9.45
C ASN A 245 4.68 24.14 -10.33
N LYS A 246 5.91 24.66 -10.31
CA LYS A 246 7.03 24.12 -11.09
C LYS A 246 7.35 22.68 -10.69
N LYS A 247 7.40 22.42 -9.38
CA LYS A 247 7.66 21.07 -8.83
C LYS A 247 6.54 20.09 -9.15
N TRP A 248 5.28 20.52 -9.06
CA TRP A 248 4.12 19.74 -9.45
C TRP A 248 4.17 19.37 -10.93
N LYS A 249 4.27 20.35 -11.83
CA LYS A 249 4.27 20.13 -13.29
C LYS A 249 5.41 19.20 -13.71
N SER A 250 6.62 19.40 -13.16
CA SER A 250 7.77 18.53 -13.44
C SER A 250 7.54 17.09 -12.96
N ASN A 251 7.15 16.92 -11.70
CA ASN A 251 6.91 15.59 -11.11
C ASN A 251 5.73 14.87 -11.77
N HIS A 252 4.64 15.59 -12.04
CA HIS A 252 3.44 15.06 -12.68
C HIS A 252 3.76 14.55 -14.07
N LYS A 253 4.46 15.34 -14.90
CA LYS A 253 4.86 14.92 -16.25
C LYS A 253 5.74 13.67 -16.22
N ALA A 254 6.72 13.61 -15.32
CA ALA A 254 7.58 12.44 -15.15
C ALA A 254 6.77 11.20 -14.74
N ILE A 255 5.85 11.35 -13.79
CA ILE A 255 4.94 10.28 -13.33
C ILE A 255 4.05 9.78 -14.47
N ILE A 256 3.44 10.68 -15.25
CA ILE A 256 2.57 10.32 -16.37
C ILE A 256 3.32 9.53 -17.45
N ILE A 257 4.56 9.92 -17.76
CA ILE A 257 5.42 9.18 -18.70
C ILE A 257 5.75 7.80 -18.14
N PHE A 258 6.17 7.73 -16.86
CA PHE A 258 6.51 6.47 -16.20
C PHE A 258 5.33 5.50 -16.20
N ILE A 259 4.14 5.95 -15.79
CA ILE A 259 2.91 5.16 -15.79
C ILE A 259 2.50 4.79 -17.21
N GLY A 260 2.62 5.69 -18.19
CA GLY A 260 2.29 5.40 -19.59
C GLY A 260 3.13 4.26 -20.16
N ASN A 261 4.45 4.31 -19.97
CA ASN A 261 5.37 3.25 -20.38
C ASN A 261 5.04 1.91 -19.70
N TYR A 262 4.70 1.99 -18.43
CA TYR A 262 4.32 0.87 -17.60
C TYR A 262 3.00 0.20 -18.08
N LEU A 263 1.98 0.99 -18.40
CA LEU A 263 0.71 0.52 -18.95
C LEU A 263 0.88 -0.16 -20.31
N ASN A 264 1.78 0.35 -21.15
CA ASN A 264 2.12 -0.28 -22.44
C ASN A 264 2.73 -1.67 -22.24
N LYS A 265 3.56 -1.86 -21.21
CA LYS A 265 4.11 -3.19 -20.89
C LYS A 265 3.02 -4.17 -20.45
N ILE A 266 2.09 -3.72 -19.60
CA ILE A 266 0.94 -4.55 -19.21
C ILE A 266 0.08 -4.90 -20.42
N GLN A 267 -0.22 -3.93 -21.29
CA GLN A 267 -0.98 -4.16 -22.52
C GLN A 267 -0.34 -5.28 -23.35
N LYS A 268 0.96 -5.17 -23.60
CA LYS A 268 1.71 -6.18 -24.37
C LYS A 268 1.63 -7.56 -23.72
N ALA A 269 1.87 -7.65 -22.41
CA ALA A 269 1.78 -8.91 -21.68
C ALA A 269 0.36 -9.52 -21.73
N LEU A 270 -0.69 -8.69 -21.65
CA LEU A 270 -2.07 -9.14 -21.78
C LEU A 270 -2.42 -9.59 -23.20
N ASP A 271 -1.84 -8.97 -24.22
CA ASP A 271 -2.03 -9.39 -25.62
C ASP A 271 -1.33 -10.71 -25.92
N GLU A 272 -0.21 -11.00 -25.26
CA GLU A 272 0.49 -12.31 -25.30
C GLU A 272 -0.28 -13.43 -24.57
N CYS A 273 -1.27 -13.10 -23.73
CA CYS A 273 -2.13 -14.07 -23.05
C CYS A 273 -3.33 -14.56 -23.90
N LYS A 274 -3.53 -14.01 -25.10
CA LYS A 274 -4.62 -14.37 -26.03
C LYS A 274 -4.21 -15.53 -26.92
#